data_AF-A0A4S9LCH7-F1
#
_entry.id   AF-A0A4S9LCH7-F1
#
_cell.length_a   1.000
_cell.length_b   1.000
_cell.length_c   1.000
_cell.angle_alpha   90.00
_cell.angle_beta   90.00
_cell.angle_gamma   90.00
#
_symmetry.space_group_name_H-M   'P 1'
#
loop_
_entity.id
_entity.type
_entity.pdbx_description
1 polymer ?
#
loop_
_entity_poly.entity_id
_entity_poly.type
_entity_poly.pdbx_seq_one_letter_code
_entity_poly.pdbx_strand_id
1 'polypeptide(L)'
;MRQAVNLWLFRTILSCLILSLVAVILRSVGRWKRRCFQLDDWMMKHHPLLTTCQLLFIPCAAFALLSVSEGLGVRDYRLDPDQIITATMHFSFFDLLYIFTLGVLKGSLCLTLLRFATAKQMRQAIYIMIGFNTFMTAACLVGLMTVCRPYRTNWRHFYNFPEYPKEGSCFSGTVLRSLVYVLTAVIFVSDLICVIIPAMIFWNTRMQRKKKIMAWMLLSLGLLASIATLCRLPFTPYWNANHDRVWGLGMATLCCCIEIALGIFAGCAPAIKPLAIALFVGIKSQSCSGKSELDYTSESIPSARPTRDRDPDTLASFAFNTIDLKTIHSPRGDVVEITSSPGMA
;
A
#
# COMPACT_ATOMS: atom_id res chain seq x y z
N MET A 1 10.39 -41.81 -8.72
CA MET A 1 10.53 -40.69 -9.68
C MET A 1 11.15 -39.50 -8.93
N ARG A 2 12.12 -38.78 -9.51
CA ARG A 2 12.64 -37.54 -8.91
C ARG A 2 11.84 -36.36 -9.50
N GLN A 3 11.01 -35.70 -8.70
CA GLN A 3 10.38 -34.44 -9.12
C GLN A 3 11.46 -33.42 -9.47
N ALA A 4 11.40 -32.87 -10.68
CA ALA A 4 12.32 -31.85 -11.14
C ALA A 4 11.88 -30.48 -10.58
N VAL A 5 12.15 -30.22 -9.30
CA VAL A 5 11.78 -28.96 -8.63
C VAL A 5 12.88 -27.91 -8.82
N ASN A 6 12.50 -26.71 -9.27
CA ASN A 6 13.46 -25.61 -9.45
C ASN A 6 13.71 -24.87 -8.12
N LEU A 7 14.56 -25.45 -7.27
CA LEU A 7 14.77 -25.03 -5.88
C LEU A 7 15.12 -23.54 -5.69
N TRP A 8 15.81 -22.91 -6.64
CA TRP A 8 16.13 -21.48 -6.57
C TRP A 8 14.89 -20.60 -6.72
N LEU A 9 13.98 -20.92 -7.66
CA LEU A 9 12.71 -20.21 -7.82
C LEU A 9 11.85 -20.36 -6.55
N PHE A 10 11.72 -21.59 -6.05
CA PHE A 10 10.96 -21.90 -4.84
C PHE A 10 11.45 -21.09 -3.63
N ARG A 11 12.76 -21.11 -3.36
CA ARG A 11 13.37 -20.35 -2.25
C ARG A 11 13.18 -18.84 -2.40
N THR A 12 13.22 -18.33 -3.62
CA THR A 12 13.06 -16.88 -3.88
C THR A 12 11.61 -16.44 -3.64
N ILE A 13 10.62 -17.16 -4.18
CA ILE A 13 9.18 -16.89 -3.92
C ILE A 13 8.87 -16.96 -2.42
N LEU A 14 9.38 -17.98 -1.72
CA LEU A 14 9.22 -18.12 -0.28
C LEU A 14 9.86 -16.94 0.49
N SER A 15 11.03 -16.46 0.06
CA SER A 15 11.67 -15.28 0.68
C SER A 15 10.86 -14.00 0.48
N CYS A 16 10.23 -13.80 -0.68
CA CYS A 16 9.32 -12.68 -0.94
C CYS A 16 8.07 -12.73 -0.03
N LEU A 17 7.50 -13.92 0.18
CA LEU A 17 6.39 -14.13 1.10
C LEU A 17 6.79 -13.81 2.55
N ILE A 18 7.90 -14.36 3.04
CA ILE A 18 8.38 -14.11 4.41
C ILE A 18 8.71 -12.63 4.62
N LEU A 19 9.40 -11.98 3.67
CA LEU A 19 9.78 -10.57 3.78
C LEU A 19 8.56 -9.64 3.82
N SER A 20 7.54 -9.91 2.99
CA SER A 20 6.29 -9.14 3.00
C SER A 20 5.50 -9.33 4.30
N LEU A 21 5.41 -10.56 4.82
CA LEU A 21 4.81 -10.86 6.14
C LEU A 21 5.51 -10.07 7.26
N VAL A 22 6.85 -10.14 7.33
CA VAL A 22 7.63 -9.42 8.35
C VAL A 22 7.43 -7.91 8.25
N ALA A 23 7.39 -7.33 7.05
CA ALA A 23 7.15 -5.90 6.85
C ALA A 23 5.75 -5.46 7.36
N VAL A 24 4.72 -6.27 7.10
CA VAL A 24 3.33 -6.01 7.55
C VAL A 24 3.17 -6.22 9.05
N ILE A 25 3.82 -7.23 9.65
CA ILE A 25 3.85 -7.44 11.11
C ILE A 25 4.55 -6.28 11.79
N LEU A 26 5.75 -5.89 11.34
CA LEU A 26 6.51 -4.76 11.88
C LEU A 26 5.73 -3.44 11.81
N ARG A 27 5.02 -3.20 10.69
CA ARG A 27 4.10 -2.07 10.55
C ARG A 27 2.96 -2.13 11.56
N SER A 28 2.37 -3.31 11.76
CA SER A 28 1.21 -3.50 12.64
C SER A 28 1.59 -3.28 14.10
N VAL A 29 2.68 -3.90 14.57
CA VAL A 29 3.27 -3.69 15.91
C VAL A 29 3.71 -2.24 16.09
N GLY A 30 4.40 -1.67 15.10
CA GLY A 30 4.87 -0.28 15.09
C GLY A 30 3.74 0.75 15.08
N ARG A 31 2.51 0.36 14.74
CA ARG A 31 1.28 1.17 14.91
C ARG A 31 0.56 0.84 16.21
N TRP A 32 0.50 -0.41 16.64
CA TRP A 32 -0.08 -0.81 17.92
C TRP A 32 0.59 -0.06 19.08
N LYS A 33 1.93 -0.02 19.11
CA LYS A 33 2.72 0.74 20.10
C LYS A 33 2.51 2.27 20.03
N ARG A 34 1.85 2.80 18.99
CA ARG A 34 1.42 4.21 18.88
C ARG A 34 -0.05 4.43 19.21
N ARG A 35 -0.90 3.39 19.20
CA ARG A 35 -2.34 3.52 19.45
C ARG A 35 -2.67 3.90 20.90
N CYS A 36 -1.73 3.79 21.84
CA CYS A 36 -1.85 4.40 23.16
C CYS A 36 -1.96 5.94 23.13
N PHE A 37 -1.78 6.59 21.97
CA PHE A 37 -1.65 8.06 21.91
C PHE A 37 -2.59 8.81 20.95
N GLN A 38 -3.46 8.13 20.18
CA GLN A 38 -4.57 8.79 19.46
C GLN A 38 -5.55 7.78 18.84
N LEU A 39 -6.85 7.92 19.17
CA LEU A 39 -7.98 7.30 18.50
C LEU A 39 -8.43 8.19 17.33
N ASP A 40 -7.92 7.92 16.13
CA ASP A 40 -8.33 8.58 14.89
C ASP A 40 -9.10 7.57 14.02
N ASP A 41 -10.43 7.68 13.95
CA ASP A 41 -11.30 6.68 13.26
C ASP A 41 -10.90 6.41 11.80
N TRP A 42 -10.41 7.46 11.12
CA TRP A 42 -9.94 7.36 9.74
C TRP A 42 -8.71 6.43 9.60
N MET A 43 -7.88 6.33 10.65
CA MET A 43 -6.75 5.39 10.67
C MET A 43 -7.20 3.93 10.86
N MET A 44 -8.39 3.68 11.41
CA MET A 44 -8.95 2.33 11.49
C MET A 44 -9.45 1.84 10.12
N LYS A 45 -10.02 2.72 9.28
CA LYS A 45 -10.54 2.37 7.94
C LYS A 45 -9.46 2.06 6.90
N HIS A 46 -8.30 2.72 6.95
CA HIS A 46 -7.19 2.51 6.01
C HIS A 46 -6.11 1.52 6.49
N HIS A 47 -6.16 1.03 7.73
CA HIS A 47 -5.32 -0.06 8.21
C HIS A 47 -5.62 -1.43 7.58
N PRO A 48 -6.90 -1.89 7.48
CA PRO A 48 -7.21 -3.21 6.97
C PRO A 48 -6.72 -3.37 5.53
N LEU A 49 -6.89 -2.39 4.64
CA LEU A 49 -6.62 -2.58 3.20
C LEU A 49 -5.24 -3.16 2.86
N LEU A 50 -4.16 -2.69 3.51
CA LEU A 50 -2.81 -3.24 3.28
C LEU A 50 -2.63 -4.61 3.96
N THR A 51 -3.32 -4.85 5.07
CA THR A 51 -3.36 -6.17 5.72
C THR A 51 -4.15 -7.17 4.85
N THR A 52 -5.22 -6.72 4.20
CA THR A 52 -5.98 -7.45 3.18
C THR A 52 -5.13 -7.73 1.94
N CYS A 53 -4.26 -6.81 1.50
CA CYS A 53 -3.27 -7.12 0.45
C CYS A 53 -2.38 -8.30 0.83
N GLN A 54 -1.89 -8.34 2.08
CA GLN A 54 -1.07 -9.47 2.56
C GLN A 54 -1.88 -10.77 2.64
N LEU A 55 -3.13 -10.71 3.12
CA LEU A 55 -4.04 -11.86 3.16
C LEU A 55 -4.38 -12.41 1.77
N LEU A 56 -4.40 -11.56 0.73
CA LEU A 56 -4.55 -11.97 -0.67
C LEU A 56 -3.23 -12.46 -1.29
N PHE A 57 -2.09 -11.93 -0.85
CA PHE A 57 -0.78 -12.40 -1.32
C PHE A 57 -0.42 -13.80 -0.79
N ILE A 58 -0.88 -14.20 0.39
CA ILE A 58 -0.66 -15.56 0.93
C ILE A 58 -1.18 -16.67 -0.02
N PRO A 59 -2.46 -16.73 -0.43
CA PRO A 59 -2.93 -17.76 -1.36
C PRO A 59 -2.29 -17.62 -2.74
N CYS A 60 -2.04 -16.39 -3.21
CA CYS A 60 -1.30 -16.14 -4.45
C CYS A 60 0.09 -16.81 -4.41
N ALA A 61 0.89 -16.54 -3.37
CA ALA A 61 2.19 -17.18 -3.19
C ALA A 61 2.08 -18.70 -2.97
N ALA A 62 1.03 -19.20 -2.31
CA ALA A 62 0.80 -20.63 -2.15
C ALA A 62 0.58 -21.34 -3.50
N PHE A 63 -0.28 -20.81 -4.38
CA PHE A 63 -0.46 -21.35 -5.73
C PHE A 63 0.82 -21.24 -6.58
N ALA A 64 1.61 -20.18 -6.43
CA ALA A 64 2.92 -20.07 -7.08
C ALA A 64 3.90 -21.17 -6.61
N LEU A 65 3.99 -21.41 -5.29
CA LEU A 65 4.85 -22.45 -4.71
C LEU A 65 4.41 -23.86 -5.12
N LEU A 66 3.09 -24.13 -5.13
CA LEU A 66 2.51 -25.39 -5.64
C LEU A 66 2.82 -25.59 -7.12
N SER A 67 2.72 -24.54 -7.94
CA SER A 67 3.09 -24.63 -9.36
C SER A 67 4.57 -25.04 -9.52
N VAL A 68 5.46 -24.46 -8.72
CA VAL A 68 6.90 -24.74 -8.76
C VAL A 68 7.26 -26.13 -8.20
N SER A 69 6.51 -26.67 -7.23
CA SER A 69 6.70 -28.05 -6.77
C SER A 69 6.30 -29.09 -7.82
N GLU A 70 5.31 -28.78 -8.66
CA GLU A 70 4.94 -29.59 -9.84
C GLU A 70 5.86 -29.34 -11.06
N GLY A 71 6.94 -28.57 -10.91
CA GLY A 71 7.96 -28.39 -11.95
C GLY A 71 7.88 -27.08 -12.75
N LEU A 72 7.00 -26.13 -12.40
CA LEU A 72 6.97 -24.80 -13.05
C LEU A 72 8.37 -24.15 -13.01
N GLY A 73 8.84 -23.65 -14.15
CA GLY A 73 10.18 -23.09 -14.29
C GLY A 73 11.27 -24.10 -14.63
N VAL A 74 10.97 -25.40 -14.80
CA VAL A 74 11.89 -26.39 -15.39
C VAL A 74 11.59 -26.55 -16.88
N ARG A 75 12.60 -26.97 -17.66
CA ARG A 75 12.52 -27.23 -19.10
C ARG A 75 11.73 -28.49 -19.41
N ASP A 76 10.94 -28.45 -20.47
CA ASP A 76 9.83 -29.41 -20.69
C ASP A 76 10.32 -30.87 -20.77
N TYR A 77 11.54 -31.12 -21.27
CA TYR A 77 12.13 -32.47 -21.41
C TYR A 77 12.40 -33.21 -20.09
N ARG A 78 12.21 -32.58 -18.92
CA ARG A 78 12.42 -33.19 -17.59
C ARG A 78 11.13 -33.42 -16.81
N LEU A 79 9.96 -33.14 -17.39
CA LEU A 79 8.66 -33.29 -16.73
C LEU A 79 7.81 -34.33 -17.44
N ASP A 80 7.00 -35.03 -16.65
CA ASP A 80 5.94 -35.88 -17.16
C ASP A 80 4.72 -35.03 -17.61
N PRO A 81 3.91 -35.48 -18.59
CA PRO A 81 2.71 -34.75 -19.05
C PRO A 81 1.77 -34.32 -17.91
N ASP A 82 1.53 -35.21 -16.95
CA ASP A 82 0.68 -34.93 -15.78
C ASP A 82 1.22 -33.78 -14.90
N GLN A 83 2.55 -33.70 -14.73
CA GLN A 83 3.20 -32.62 -13.99
C GLN A 83 3.01 -31.28 -14.72
N ILE A 84 3.17 -31.26 -16.05
CA ILE A 84 2.98 -30.07 -16.89
C ILE A 84 1.55 -29.55 -16.80
N ILE A 85 0.55 -30.43 -16.91
CA ILE A 85 -0.87 -30.09 -16.80
C ILE A 85 -1.21 -29.56 -15.40
N THR A 86 -0.69 -30.21 -14.35
CA THR A 86 -0.96 -29.84 -12.95
C THR A 86 -0.26 -28.52 -12.56
N ALA A 87 0.99 -28.31 -12.99
CA ALA A 87 1.71 -27.05 -12.82
C ALA A 87 1.01 -25.88 -13.55
N THR A 88 0.54 -26.11 -14.78
CA THR A 88 -0.17 -25.08 -15.57
C THR A 88 -1.56 -24.78 -15.00
N MET A 89 -2.22 -25.76 -14.37
CA MET A 89 -3.47 -25.55 -13.62
C MET A 89 -3.26 -24.64 -12.41
N HIS A 90 -2.28 -24.95 -11.54
CA HIS A 90 -1.94 -24.09 -10.39
C HIS A 90 -1.51 -22.67 -10.84
N PHE A 91 -0.73 -22.56 -11.92
CA PHE A 91 -0.34 -21.28 -12.52
C PHE A 91 -1.55 -20.46 -12.99
N SER A 92 -2.58 -21.10 -13.55
CA SER A 92 -3.80 -20.42 -13.99
C SER A 92 -4.52 -19.74 -12.81
N PHE A 93 -4.64 -20.42 -11.66
CA PHE A 93 -5.21 -19.82 -10.44
C PHE A 93 -4.31 -18.73 -9.85
N PHE A 94 -2.99 -18.92 -9.89
CA PHE A 94 -2.02 -17.90 -9.50
C PHE A 94 -2.20 -16.59 -10.29
N ASP A 95 -2.32 -16.65 -11.61
CA ASP A 95 -2.39 -15.46 -12.48
C ASP A 95 -3.65 -14.61 -12.19
N LEU A 96 -4.79 -15.27 -11.93
CA LEU A 96 -6.02 -14.60 -11.48
C LEU A 96 -5.86 -13.90 -10.12
N LEU A 97 -5.28 -14.60 -9.15
CA LEU A 97 -5.02 -14.06 -7.81
C LEU A 97 -3.96 -12.94 -7.86
N TYR A 98 -2.99 -13.03 -8.76
CA TYR A 98 -2.00 -12.00 -9.03
C TYR A 98 -2.67 -10.70 -9.52
N ILE A 99 -3.50 -10.74 -10.56
CA ILE A 99 -4.20 -9.54 -11.08
C ILE A 99 -5.07 -8.91 -9.99
N PHE A 100 -5.84 -9.72 -9.26
CA PHE A 100 -6.69 -9.22 -8.18
C PHE A 100 -5.87 -8.58 -7.04
N THR A 101 -4.82 -9.27 -6.58
CA THR A 101 -3.92 -8.77 -5.52
C THR A 101 -3.22 -7.48 -5.95
N LEU A 102 -2.74 -7.40 -7.19
CA LEU A 102 -2.08 -6.23 -7.74
C LEU A 102 -3.04 -5.02 -7.82
N GLY A 103 -4.29 -5.22 -8.24
CA GLY A 103 -5.29 -4.16 -8.26
C GLY A 103 -5.59 -3.57 -6.88
N VAL A 104 -5.78 -4.44 -5.87
CA VAL A 104 -5.98 -4.02 -4.47
C VAL A 104 -4.72 -3.33 -3.90
N LEU A 105 -3.53 -3.82 -4.26
CA LEU A 105 -2.24 -3.24 -3.86
C LEU A 105 -2.06 -1.82 -4.40
N LYS A 106 -2.26 -1.60 -5.70
CA LYS A 106 -2.23 -0.29 -6.34
C LYS A 106 -3.27 0.66 -5.71
N GLY A 107 -4.48 0.17 -5.44
CA GLY A 107 -5.51 0.92 -4.69
C GLY A 107 -5.04 1.33 -3.28
N SER A 108 -4.40 0.43 -2.54
CA SER A 108 -3.82 0.70 -1.21
C SER A 108 -2.69 1.74 -1.25
N LEU A 109 -1.85 1.73 -2.30
CA LEU A 109 -0.82 2.75 -2.51
C LEU A 109 -1.44 4.12 -2.82
N CYS A 110 -2.41 4.19 -3.72
CA CYS A 110 -3.14 5.43 -4.04
C CYS A 110 -3.83 6.03 -2.80
N LEU A 111 -4.52 5.22 -2.00
CA LEU A 111 -5.13 5.67 -0.74
C LEU A 111 -4.09 6.09 0.31
N THR A 112 -2.91 5.47 0.31
CA THR A 112 -1.79 5.91 1.15
C THR A 112 -1.27 7.28 0.70
N LEU A 113 -1.14 7.53 -0.61
CA LEU A 113 -0.77 8.84 -1.15
C LEU A 113 -1.83 9.91 -0.85
N LEU A 114 -3.13 9.57 -0.89
CA LEU A 114 -4.24 10.47 -0.57
C LEU A 114 -4.11 11.09 0.83
N ARG A 115 -3.55 10.36 1.80
CA ARG A 115 -3.26 10.87 3.15
C ARG A 115 -2.23 12.00 3.16
N PHE A 116 -1.26 11.98 2.24
CA PHE A 116 -0.22 13.01 2.14
C PHE A 116 -0.62 14.18 1.23
N ALA A 117 -1.60 13.97 0.35
CA ALA A 117 -2.21 14.99 -0.48
C ALA A 117 -2.99 16.04 0.34
N THR A 118 -2.41 17.23 0.48
CA THR A 118 -3.06 18.39 1.12
C THR A 118 -3.83 19.26 0.11
N ALA A 119 -3.40 19.33 -1.15
CA ALA A 119 -4.05 20.14 -2.18
C ALA A 119 -5.27 19.43 -2.78
N LYS A 120 -6.33 20.20 -3.10
CA LYS A 120 -7.56 19.68 -3.73
C LYS A 120 -7.27 18.97 -5.07
N GLN A 121 -6.41 19.57 -5.91
CA GLN A 121 -5.97 19.00 -7.19
C GLN A 121 -5.27 17.64 -7.03
N MET A 122 -4.38 17.48 -6.04
CA MET A 122 -3.75 16.18 -5.74
C MET A 122 -4.80 15.12 -5.40
N ARG A 123 -5.79 15.47 -4.56
CA ARG A 123 -6.82 14.51 -4.15
C ARG A 123 -7.68 14.08 -5.34
N GLN A 124 -8.11 15.02 -6.18
CA GLN A 124 -8.86 14.71 -7.41
C GLN A 124 -8.07 13.79 -8.35
N ALA A 125 -6.80 14.09 -8.61
CA ALA A 125 -5.93 13.23 -9.44
C ALA A 125 -5.81 11.80 -8.88
N ILE A 126 -5.64 11.66 -7.56
CA ILE A 126 -5.56 10.35 -6.89
C ILE A 126 -6.89 9.58 -6.95
N TYR A 127 -8.05 10.26 -6.82
CA TYR A 127 -9.35 9.60 -7.01
C TYR A 127 -9.55 9.09 -8.45
N ILE A 128 -9.15 9.87 -9.45
CA ILE A 128 -9.18 9.45 -10.87
C ILE A 128 -8.27 8.22 -11.07
N MET A 129 -7.07 8.22 -10.50
CA MET A 129 -6.15 7.07 -10.55
C MET A 129 -6.74 5.80 -9.90
N ILE A 130 -7.45 5.92 -8.77
CA ILE A 130 -8.12 4.79 -8.13
C ILE A 130 -9.22 4.22 -9.04
N GLY A 131 -10.04 5.09 -9.64
CA GLY A 131 -11.08 4.68 -10.60
C GLY A 131 -10.49 3.96 -11.81
N PHE A 132 -9.49 4.58 -12.46
CA PHE A 132 -8.77 4.00 -13.60
C PHE A 132 -8.15 2.63 -13.26
N ASN A 133 -7.39 2.54 -12.16
CA ASN A 133 -6.77 1.29 -11.74
C ASN A 133 -7.80 0.17 -11.47
N THR A 134 -8.93 0.52 -10.84
CA THR A 134 -10.01 -0.44 -10.56
C THR A 134 -10.65 -0.94 -11.86
N PHE A 135 -10.92 -0.04 -12.80
CA PHE A 135 -11.45 -0.36 -14.13
C PHE A 135 -10.48 -1.25 -14.93
N MET A 136 -9.19 -0.89 -15.01
CA MET A 136 -8.21 -1.70 -15.74
C MET A 136 -8.02 -3.08 -15.10
N THR A 137 -8.04 -3.18 -13.76
CA THR A 137 -7.98 -4.48 -13.05
C THR A 137 -9.18 -5.36 -13.42
N ALA A 138 -10.40 -4.81 -13.39
CA ALA A 138 -11.61 -5.54 -13.75
C ALA A 138 -11.60 -5.98 -15.23
N ALA A 139 -11.17 -5.10 -16.14
CA ALA A 139 -11.03 -5.42 -17.56
C ALA A 139 -10.01 -6.54 -17.80
N CYS A 140 -8.86 -6.53 -17.12
CA CYS A 140 -7.86 -7.60 -17.21
C CYS A 140 -8.40 -8.94 -16.67
N LEU A 141 -9.13 -8.92 -15.55
CA LEU A 141 -9.73 -10.12 -14.96
C LEU A 141 -10.78 -10.77 -15.89
N VAL A 142 -11.66 -9.96 -16.48
CA VAL A 142 -12.64 -10.42 -17.49
C VAL A 142 -11.93 -10.90 -18.76
N GLY A 143 -10.84 -10.23 -19.17
CA GLY A 143 -9.97 -10.66 -20.25
C GLY A 143 -9.45 -12.09 -20.03
N LEU A 144 -8.79 -12.36 -18.91
CA LEU A 144 -8.28 -13.71 -18.57
C LEU A 144 -9.38 -14.76 -18.52
N MET A 145 -10.52 -14.44 -17.90
CA MET A 145 -11.69 -15.34 -17.83
C MET A 145 -12.27 -15.68 -19.21
N THR A 146 -12.09 -14.83 -20.22
CA THR A 146 -12.67 -15.00 -21.56
C THR A 146 -11.70 -15.60 -22.59
N VAL A 147 -10.42 -15.81 -22.25
CA VAL A 147 -9.40 -16.39 -23.16
C VAL A 147 -9.79 -17.76 -23.70
N CYS A 148 -10.41 -18.60 -22.86
CA CYS A 148 -10.81 -19.96 -23.17
C CYS A 148 -12.24 -20.26 -22.71
N ARG A 149 -12.96 -21.05 -23.50
CA ARG A 149 -14.36 -21.47 -23.28
C ARG A 149 -14.42 -23.01 -23.36
N PRO A 150 -14.63 -23.71 -22.23
CA PRO A 150 -14.64 -23.23 -20.84
C PRO A 150 -13.25 -22.81 -20.33
N TYR A 151 -13.19 -22.09 -19.20
CA TYR A 151 -11.91 -21.65 -18.61
C TYR A 151 -10.97 -22.82 -18.26
N ARG A 152 -11.52 -24.01 -17.95
CA ARG A 152 -10.77 -25.26 -17.71
C ARG A 152 -9.84 -25.66 -18.87
N THR A 153 -10.16 -25.21 -20.09
CA THR A 153 -9.38 -25.47 -21.30
C THR A 153 -8.02 -24.73 -21.28
N ASN A 154 -7.86 -23.67 -20.46
CA ASN A 154 -6.65 -22.82 -20.40
C ASN A 154 -5.34 -23.57 -20.07
N TRP A 155 -5.39 -24.66 -19.31
CA TRP A 155 -4.18 -25.43 -18.97
C TRP A 155 -4.01 -26.74 -19.77
N ARG A 156 -5.02 -27.12 -20.57
CA ARG A 156 -4.99 -28.35 -21.39
C ARG A 156 -4.73 -28.09 -22.87
N HIS A 157 -5.30 -27.02 -23.43
CA HIS A 157 -5.35 -26.80 -24.88
C HIS A 157 -4.01 -26.45 -25.55
N PHE A 158 -3.02 -25.99 -24.77
CA PHE A 158 -1.72 -25.57 -25.27
C PHE A 158 -0.71 -26.72 -25.41
N TYR A 159 -1.03 -27.93 -24.94
CA TYR A 159 -0.20 -29.11 -25.07
C TYR A 159 -0.90 -30.16 -25.94
N ASN A 160 -0.13 -30.97 -26.67
CA ASN A 160 -0.63 -32.04 -27.54
C ASN A 160 -0.33 -33.41 -26.91
N PHE A 161 -0.83 -33.66 -25.69
CA PHE A 161 -0.66 -34.95 -25.03
C PHE A 161 -1.79 -35.90 -25.42
N PRO A 162 -1.51 -37.19 -25.73
CA PRO A 162 -2.53 -38.15 -26.14
C PRO A 162 -3.53 -38.46 -25.01
N GLU A 163 -3.12 -38.39 -23.74
CA GLU A 163 -4.03 -38.56 -22.59
C GLU A 163 -4.98 -37.37 -22.36
N TYR A 164 -4.68 -36.20 -22.94
CA TYR A 164 -5.41 -34.95 -22.70
C TYR A 164 -5.88 -34.33 -24.03
N PRO A 165 -6.99 -34.83 -24.61
CA PRO A 165 -7.53 -34.27 -25.85
C PRO A 165 -7.93 -32.80 -25.68
N LYS A 166 -7.89 -32.05 -26.79
CA LYS A 166 -8.26 -30.62 -26.83
C LYS A 166 -9.77 -30.43 -26.72
N GLU A 167 -10.26 -30.35 -25.50
CA GLU A 167 -11.65 -30.06 -25.17
C GLU A 167 -11.92 -28.55 -25.12
N GLY A 168 -12.84 -28.05 -25.94
CA GLY A 168 -13.25 -26.64 -25.95
C GLY A 168 -12.41 -25.73 -26.86
N SER A 169 -12.67 -24.42 -26.79
CA SER A 169 -12.09 -23.41 -27.68
C SER A 169 -11.32 -22.34 -26.89
N CYS A 170 -10.12 -22.01 -27.34
CA CYS A 170 -9.35 -20.86 -26.89
C CYS A 170 -9.07 -19.93 -28.08
N PHE A 171 -8.76 -18.66 -27.82
CA PHE A 171 -8.22 -17.79 -28.87
C PHE A 171 -6.94 -18.38 -29.48
N SER A 172 -6.77 -18.18 -30.78
CA SER A 172 -5.56 -18.56 -31.52
C SER A 172 -4.30 -18.02 -30.83
N GLY A 173 -3.21 -18.78 -30.88
CA GLY A 173 -1.95 -18.46 -30.21
C GLY A 173 -1.39 -17.06 -30.52
N THR A 174 -1.62 -16.55 -31.74
CA THR A 174 -1.27 -15.18 -32.13
C THR A 174 -2.08 -14.13 -31.38
N VAL A 175 -3.38 -14.37 -31.19
CA VAL A 175 -4.30 -13.49 -30.44
C VAL A 175 -4.00 -13.57 -28.94
N LEU A 176 -3.72 -14.76 -28.40
CA LEU A 176 -3.27 -14.90 -27.02
C LEU A 176 -1.99 -14.09 -26.78
N ARG A 177 -1.00 -14.21 -27.67
CA ARG A 177 0.27 -13.48 -27.56
C ARG A 177 0.07 -11.96 -27.58
N SER A 178 -0.75 -11.44 -28.49
CA SER A 178 -1.04 -10.00 -28.55
C SER A 178 -1.82 -9.53 -27.31
N LEU A 179 -2.77 -10.32 -26.80
CA LEU A 179 -3.47 -10.04 -25.54
C LEU A 179 -2.49 -9.96 -24.37
N VAL A 180 -1.59 -10.93 -24.18
CA VAL A 180 -0.60 -10.89 -23.07
C VAL A 180 0.34 -9.69 -23.19
N TYR A 181 0.76 -9.31 -24.41
CA TYR A 181 1.54 -8.08 -24.62
C TYR A 181 0.75 -6.82 -24.26
N VAL A 182 -0.51 -6.69 -24.71
CA VAL A 182 -1.37 -5.53 -24.41
C VAL A 182 -1.66 -5.44 -22.91
N LEU A 183 -1.97 -6.56 -22.25
CA LEU A 183 -2.19 -6.62 -20.79
C LEU A 183 -0.94 -6.22 -20.02
N THR A 184 0.24 -6.73 -20.40
CA THR A 184 1.51 -6.37 -19.75
C THR A 184 1.85 -4.89 -19.94
N ALA A 185 1.64 -4.35 -21.15
CA ALA A 185 1.83 -2.94 -21.45
C ALA A 185 0.83 -2.05 -20.67
N VAL A 186 -0.44 -2.46 -20.56
CA VAL A 186 -1.47 -1.80 -19.76
C VAL A 186 -1.07 -1.74 -18.28
N ILE A 187 -0.60 -2.84 -17.71
CA ILE A 187 -0.16 -2.90 -16.30
C ILE A 187 1.02 -1.94 -16.11
N PHE A 188 2.06 -2.05 -16.93
CA PHE A 188 3.24 -1.19 -16.88
C PHE A 188 2.91 0.31 -17.03
N VAL A 189 2.07 0.68 -18.02
CA VAL A 189 1.62 2.06 -18.22
C VAL A 189 0.80 2.55 -17.03
N SER A 190 -0.05 1.70 -16.44
CA SER A 190 -0.80 2.07 -15.23
C SER A 190 0.12 2.34 -14.04
N ASP A 191 1.24 1.61 -13.89
CA ASP A 191 2.25 1.88 -12.86
C ASP A 191 3.02 3.17 -13.12
N LEU A 192 3.46 3.41 -14.37
CA LEU A 192 4.09 4.68 -14.75
C LEU A 192 3.16 5.87 -14.52
N ILE A 193 1.87 5.76 -14.84
CA ILE A 193 0.87 6.80 -14.54
C ILE A 193 0.77 7.01 -13.03
N CYS A 194 0.73 5.93 -12.24
CA CYS A 194 0.69 6.00 -10.78
C CYS A 194 1.96 6.60 -10.15
N VAL A 195 3.08 6.62 -10.87
CA VAL A 195 4.33 7.28 -10.49
C VAL A 195 4.33 8.74 -10.98
N ILE A 196 4.19 8.98 -12.27
CA ILE A 196 4.38 10.29 -12.91
C ILE A 196 3.38 11.33 -12.39
N ILE A 197 2.10 10.99 -12.24
CA ILE A 197 1.08 11.95 -11.77
C ILE A 197 1.43 12.52 -10.38
N PRO A 198 1.60 11.72 -9.31
CA PRO A 198 1.99 12.29 -8.02
C PRO A 198 3.36 12.97 -8.07
N ALA A 199 4.33 12.46 -8.83
CA ALA A 199 5.65 13.09 -8.97
C ALA A 199 5.56 14.55 -9.44
N MET A 200 4.82 14.80 -10.52
CA MET A 200 4.61 16.13 -11.09
C MET A 200 3.94 17.09 -10.09
N ILE A 201 2.91 16.62 -9.37
CA ILE A 201 2.19 17.47 -8.42
C ILE A 201 3.02 17.73 -7.14
N PHE A 202 3.84 16.77 -6.70
CA PHE A 202 4.81 16.97 -5.59
C PHE A 202 6.01 17.85 -5.97
N TRP A 203 6.33 18.00 -7.27
CA TRP A 203 7.33 18.95 -7.73
C TRP A 203 6.89 20.39 -7.44
N ASN A 204 5.68 20.75 -7.90
CA ASN A 204 5.17 22.13 -7.86
C ASN A 204 4.62 22.58 -6.49
N THR A 205 4.44 21.67 -5.53
CA THR A 205 3.77 21.97 -4.25
C THR A 205 4.75 22.22 -3.10
N ARG A 206 4.57 23.35 -2.39
CA ARG A 206 5.34 23.73 -1.18
C ARG A 206 4.95 22.87 0.04
N MET A 207 5.40 21.62 0.08
CA MET A 207 5.21 20.72 1.23
C MET A 207 6.39 20.73 2.21
N GLN A 208 6.09 20.45 3.48
CA GLN A 208 7.11 20.19 4.52
C GLN A 208 8.09 19.10 4.05
N ARG A 209 9.41 19.36 4.15
CA ARG A 209 10.49 18.45 3.68
C ARG A 209 10.30 17.00 4.15
N LYS A 210 9.87 16.80 5.41
CA LYS A 210 9.61 15.47 6.01
C LYS A 210 8.54 14.64 5.27
N LYS A 211 7.51 15.29 4.70
CA LYS A 211 6.44 14.66 3.90
C LYS A 211 6.89 14.47 2.45
N LYS A 212 7.56 15.48 1.86
CA LYS A 212 8.10 15.41 0.49
C LYS A 212 9.05 14.20 0.32
N ILE A 213 10.03 14.03 1.21
CA ILE A 213 10.96 12.87 1.18
C ILE A 213 10.20 11.54 1.21
N MET A 214 9.14 11.43 2.02
CA MET A 214 8.40 10.19 2.16
C MET A 214 7.57 9.85 0.92
N ALA A 215 7.03 10.87 0.23
CA ALA A 215 6.40 10.70 -1.07
C ALA A 215 7.41 10.23 -2.14
N TRP A 216 8.62 10.81 -2.18
CA TRP A 216 9.67 10.36 -3.11
C TRP A 216 10.13 8.91 -2.85
N MET A 217 10.18 8.45 -1.60
CA MET A 217 10.48 7.03 -1.30
C MET A 217 9.36 6.07 -1.75
N LEU A 218 8.09 6.47 -1.61
CA LEU A 218 6.97 5.69 -2.15
C LEU A 218 7.04 5.61 -3.68
N LEU A 219 7.35 6.75 -4.30
CA LEU A 219 7.48 6.90 -5.75
C LEU A 219 8.61 6.02 -6.33
N SER A 220 9.79 6.04 -5.72
CA SER A 220 10.94 5.25 -6.20
C SER A 220 10.69 3.74 -6.07
N LEU A 221 10.01 3.30 -5.01
CA LEU A 221 9.61 1.90 -4.86
C LEU A 221 8.53 1.49 -5.89
N GLY A 222 7.62 2.39 -6.26
CA GLY A 222 6.69 2.18 -7.37
C GLY A 222 7.40 2.03 -8.73
N LEU A 223 8.43 2.84 -8.98
CA LEU A 223 9.26 2.70 -10.18
C LEU A 223 10.04 1.37 -10.21
N LEU A 224 10.58 0.93 -9.07
CA LEU A 224 11.22 -0.38 -8.94
C LEU A 224 10.25 -1.54 -9.19
N ALA A 225 8.99 -1.43 -8.74
CA ALA A 225 7.95 -2.40 -9.09
C ALA A 225 7.64 -2.40 -10.60
N SER A 226 7.59 -1.22 -11.24
CA SER A 226 7.39 -1.08 -12.70
C SER A 226 8.49 -1.77 -13.51
N ILE A 227 9.74 -1.73 -13.03
CA ILE A 227 10.88 -2.44 -13.64
C ILE A 227 10.68 -3.96 -13.51
N ALA A 228 10.18 -4.46 -12.38
CA ALA A 228 9.85 -5.88 -12.22
C ALA A 228 8.72 -6.33 -13.16
N THR A 229 7.74 -5.46 -13.46
CA THR A 229 6.73 -5.70 -14.51
C THR A 229 7.39 -5.82 -15.90
N LEU A 230 8.34 -4.92 -16.21
CA LEU A 230 9.05 -4.90 -17.49
C LEU A 230 9.88 -6.17 -17.72
N CYS A 231 10.45 -6.76 -16.66
CA CYS A 231 11.13 -8.05 -16.69
C CYS A 231 10.26 -9.22 -17.18
N ARG A 232 8.92 -9.08 -17.24
CA ARG A 232 8.01 -10.09 -17.80
C ARG A 232 8.01 -10.14 -19.33
N LEU A 233 8.27 -9.02 -20.01
CA LEU A 233 8.24 -8.93 -21.49
C LEU A 233 9.11 -9.96 -22.24
N PRO A 234 10.37 -10.27 -21.84
CA PRO A 234 11.16 -11.31 -22.50
C PRO A 234 10.60 -12.73 -22.31
N PHE A 235 9.69 -12.95 -21.34
CA PHE A 235 9.03 -14.23 -21.11
C PHE A 235 7.67 -14.35 -21.82
N THR A 236 7.06 -13.24 -22.24
CA THR A 236 5.83 -13.23 -23.05
C THR A 236 5.90 -14.08 -24.34
N PRO A 237 7.03 -14.21 -25.06
CA PRO A 237 7.17 -15.17 -26.16
C PRO A 237 6.83 -16.63 -25.80
N TYR A 238 7.14 -17.06 -24.57
CA TYR A 238 6.95 -18.45 -24.13
C TYR A 238 5.47 -18.80 -23.88
N TRP A 239 4.59 -17.81 -23.68
CA TRP A 239 3.13 -17.99 -23.59
C TRP A 239 2.47 -18.57 -24.84
N ASN A 240 3.18 -18.63 -25.98
CA ASN A 240 2.74 -19.36 -27.17
C ASN A 240 3.89 -20.18 -27.80
N ALA A 241 4.88 -20.57 -27.00
CA ALA A 241 5.93 -21.49 -27.45
C ALA A 241 5.43 -22.94 -27.36
N ASN A 242 5.82 -23.75 -28.35
CA ASN A 242 5.58 -25.20 -28.36
C ASN A 242 6.63 -25.98 -27.53
N HIS A 243 7.68 -25.30 -27.04
CA HIS A 243 8.77 -25.86 -26.26
C HIS A 243 9.19 -24.87 -25.16
N ASP A 244 9.58 -25.40 -24.00
CA ASP A 244 10.01 -24.68 -22.79
C ASP A 244 8.97 -23.64 -22.31
N ARG A 245 7.68 -23.93 -22.53
CA ARG A 245 6.57 -23.08 -22.08
C ARG A 245 6.53 -22.99 -20.55
N VAL A 246 6.65 -24.14 -19.88
CA VAL A 246 6.62 -24.26 -18.41
C VAL A 246 7.79 -23.50 -17.78
N TRP A 247 8.95 -23.51 -18.44
CA TRP A 247 10.13 -22.74 -18.04
C TRP A 247 9.85 -21.22 -18.05
N GLY A 248 9.34 -20.69 -19.16
CA GLY A 248 9.05 -19.26 -19.30
C GLY A 248 7.95 -18.76 -18.35
N LEU A 249 6.90 -19.55 -18.12
CA LEU A 249 5.85 -19.24 -17.15
C LEU A 249 6.38 -19.17 -15.71
N GLY A 250 7.34 -20.03 -15.34
CA GLY A 250 8.00 -19.98 -14.03
C GLY A 250 8.82 -18.70 -13.81
N MET A 251 9.55 -18.26 -14.84
CA MET A 251 10.31 -16.99 -14.76
C MET A 251 9.37 -15.77 -14.70
N ALA A 252 8.27 -15.77 -15.45
CA ALA A 252 7.23 -14.74 -15.36
C ALA A 252 6.58 -14.68 -13.96
N THR A 253 6.30 -15.85 -13.36
CA THR A 253 5.76 -16.00 -12.00
C THR A 253 6.67 -15.39 -10.94
N LEU A 254 8.00 -15.57 -11.08
CA LEU A 254 8.98 -14.94 -10.20
C LEU A 254 8.88 -13.41 -10.23
N CYS A 255 8.81 -12.82 -11.43
CA CYS A 255 8.66 -11.38 -11.59
C CYS A 255 7.35 -10.86 -10.95
N CYS A 256 6.23 -11.56 -11.11
CA CYS A 256 4.96 -11.26 -10.42
C CYS A 256 5.09 -11.25 -8.89
N CYS A 257 5.76 -12.24 -8.31
CA CYS A 257 5.94 -12.34 -6.86
C CYS A 257 6.83 -11.23 -6.30
N ILE A 258 7.90 -10.87 -7.03
CA ILE A 258 8.79 -9.75 -6.67
C ILE A 258 8.04 -8.41 -6.76
N GLU A 259 7.28 -8.19 -7.83
CA GLU A 259 6.46 -6.99 -8.04
C GLU A 259 5.47 -6.75 -6.87
N ILE A 260 4.70 -7.77 -6.48
CA ILE A 260 3.78 -7.66 -5.33
C ILE A 260 4.56 -7.41 -4.03
N ALA A 261 5.65 -8.15 -3.77
CA ALA A 261 6.44 -7.97 -2.55
C ALA A 261 7.04 -6.56 -2.44
N LEU A 262 7.56 -5.99 -3.53
CA LEU A 262 8.05 -4.62 -3.61
C LEU A 262 6.93 -3.60 -3.34
N GLY A 263 5.75 -3.78 -3.92
CA GLY A 263 4.61 -2.90 -3.67
C GLY A 263 4.10 -2.96 -2.22
N ILE A 264 4.10 -4.14 -1.59
CA ILE A 264 3.74 -4.28 -0.16
C ILE A 264 4.80 -3.59 0.72
N PHE A 265 6.08 -3.75 0.40
CA PHE A 265 7.18 -3.07 1.08
C PHE A 265 7.06 -1.53 0.95
N ALA A 266 6.71 -1.03 -0.24
CA ALA A 266 6.38 0.38 -0.46
C ALA A 266 5.22 0.84 0.43
N GLY A 267 4.11 0.11 0.46
CA GLY A 267 2.98 0.39 1.35
C GLY A 267 3.37 0.43 2.84
N CYS A 268 4.39 -0.34 3.24
CA CYS A 268 4.91 -0.39 4.61
C CYS A 268 5.84 0.78 4.98
N ALA A 269 6.65 1.29 4.04
CA ALA A 269 7.66 2.33 4.27
C ALA A 269 7.21 3.56 5.12
N PRO A 270 5.98 4.12 4.97
CA PRO A 270 5.50 5.22 5.81
C PRO A 270 5.43 4.92 7.31
N ALA A 271 5.28 3.65 7.69
CA ALA A 271 5.25 3.22 9.09
C ALA A 271 6.64 2.83 9.62
N ILE A 272 7.56 2.42 8.74
CA ILE A 272 8.91 1.99 9.10
C ILE A 272 9.76 3.19 9.52
N LYS A 273 9.67 4.34 8.83
CA LYS A 273 10.47 5.56 9.11
C LYS A 273 10.64 5.90 10.61
N PRO A 274 9.57 6.05 11.43
CA PRO A 274 9.72 6.40 12.83
C PRO A 274 10.09 5.22 13.75
N LEU A 275 10.15 3.99 13.24
CA LEU A 275 10.68 2.82 13.94
C LEU A 275 12.18 2.66 13.62
N ALA A 276 12.57 2.87 12.35
CA ALA A 276 13.97 3.00 11.96
C ALA A 276 14.66 4.16 12.70
N ILE A 277 14.04 5.33 12.83
CA ILE A 277 14.57 6.42 13.66
C ILE A 277 14.74 5.97 15.13
N ALA A 278 13.78 5.24 15.70
CA ALA A 278 13.91 4.75 17.08
C ALA A 278 15.06 3.75 17.25
N LEU A 279 15.29 2.87 16.26
CA LEU A 279 16.42 1.93 16.27
C LEU A 279 17.77 2.65 16.08
N PHE A 280 17.88 3.54 15.08
CA PHE A 280 19.12 4.29 14.82
C PHE A 280 19.46 5.30 15.92
N VAL A 281 18.46 5.90 16.57
CA VAL A 281 18.69 6.77 17.75
C VAL A 281 18.99 5.93 19.00
N GLY A 282 18.35 4.76 19.18
CA GLY A 282 18.66 3.85 20.29
C GLY A 282 20.08 3.27 20.24
N ILE A 283 20.70 3.20 19.06
CA ILE A 283 22.12 2.83 18.89
C ILE A 283 23.06 4.01 19.20
N LYS A 284 22.58 5.25 19.12
CA LYS A 284 23.34 6.43 19.57
C LYS A 284 23.15 6.61 21.08
N SER A 285 23.93 5.82 21.84
CA SER A 285 23.89 5.82 23.31
C SER A 285 23.96 7.24 23.88
N GLN A 286 23.03 7.49 24.79
CA GLN A 286 22.76 8.76 25.44
C GLN A 286 23.74 8.92 26.61
N SER A 287 24.77 9.76 26.45
CA SER A 287 25.62 10.16 27.57
C SER A 287 24.81 11.05 28.52
N CYS A 288 24.18 10.43 29.52
CA CYS A 288 23.49 11.12 30.60
C CYS A 288 24.52 11.69 31.57
N SER A 289 24.98 12.92 31.30
CA SER A 289 25.65 13.74 32.31
C SER A 289 24.61 14.16 33.36
N GLY A 290 24.57 13.44 34.49
CA GLY A 290 23.69 13.77 35.59
C GLY A 290 24.15 15.02 36.31
N LYS A 291 23.23 15.98 36.50
CA LYS A 291 23.25 16.88 37.66
C LYS A 291 21.89 16.83 38.33
N SER A 292 21.89 16.23 39.51
CA SER A 292 20.79 16.19 40.45
C SER A 292 20.79 17.46 41.29
N GLU A 293 19.64 18.10 41.43
CA GLU A 293 19.35 18.92 42.60
C GLU A 293 17.86 18.72 42.94
N LEU A 294 17.61 18.13 44.10
CA LEU A 294 16.30 18.17 44.74
C LEU A 294 16.20 19.51 45.45
N ASP A 295 15.01 20.12 45.47
CA ASP A 295 14.52 20.62 46.75
C ASP A 295 13.01 20.41 46.87
N TYR A 296 12.56 20.13 48.09
CA TYR A 296 11.19 19.81 48.46
C TYR A 296 10.91 20.40 49.84
N THR A 297 10.06 21.41 49.91
CA THR A 297 9.51 21.89 51.18
C THR A 297 8.02 22.18 51.10
N SER A 298 7.33 21.80 52.17
CA SER A 298 5.89 21.68 52.36
C SER A 298 5.14 22.97 52.69
N GLU A 299 3.85 22.93 52.37
CA GLU A 299 2.68 23.62 52.95
C GLU A 299 2.83 24.67 54.07
N SER A 300 2.05 25.76 53.95
CA SER A 300 1.17 26.24 55.04
C SER A 300 0.07 27.20 54.54
N ILE A 301 -1.10 27.13 55.20
CA ILE A 301 -2.37 27.88 55.04
C ILE A 301 -3.00 27.92 56.46
N PRO A 302 -3.89 28.84 56.91
CA PRO A 302 -4.49 30.07 56.33
C PRO A 302 -4.36 31.34 57.24
N SER A 303 -4.96 32.48 56.86
CA SER A 303 -6.05 33.13 57.64
C SER A 303 -6.44 34.52 57.09
N ALA A 304 -7.71 34.70 56.67
CA ALA A 304 -8.50 35.92 56.85
C ALA A 304 -9.97 35.73 56.37
N ARG A 305 -10.93 35.95 57.28
CA ARG A 305 -12.31 36.42 56.98
C ARG A 305 -12.29 37.95 57.11
N PRO A 306 -13.22 38.74 56.53
CA PRO A 306 -14.67 38.51 56.50
C PRO A 306 -15.25 38.61 55.06
N THR A 307 -16.56 38.64 54.78
CA THR A 307 -17.76 38.77 55.64
C THR A 307 -18.86 37.77 55.22
N ARG A 308 -20.11 38.23 55.12
CA ARG A 308 -21.33 37.57 54.63
C ARG A 308 -22.25 38.70 54.19
N ASP A 309 -22.84 38.59 53.01
CA ASP A 309 -24.18 39.13 52.82
C ASP A 309 -25.03 38.18 51.96
N ARG A 310 -26.34 38.24 52.14
CA ARG A 310 -27.34 37.39 51.48
C ARG A 310 -28.44 38.31 50.99
N ASP A 311 -28.77 38.22 49.71
CA ASP A 311 -30.17 38.36 49.29
C ASP A 311 -30.51 37.33 48.20
N PRO A 312 -31.75 36.80 48.19
CA PRO A 312 -32.23 35.84 47.21
C PRO A 312 -32.86 36.55 45.99
N ASP A 313 -33.46 35.73 45.11
CA ASP A 313 -34.43 36.14 44.09
C ASP A 313 -33.91 36.97 42.90
N THR A 314 -33.48 36.27 41.84
CA THR A 314 -33.89 36.60 40.46
C THR A 314 -33.70 35.40 39.54
N LEU A 315 -34.72 34.56 39.47
CA LEU A 315 -34.95 33.68 38.31
C LEU A 315 -35.57 34.50 37.18
N ALA A 316 -35.29 34.06 35.94
CA ALA A 316 -36.00 34.36 34.68
C ALA A 316 -35.39 35.39 33.71
N SER A 317 -35.81 35.20 32.45
CA SER A 317 -35.37 35.81 31.19
C SER A 317 -33.95 35.43 30.73
N PHE A 318 -33.78 34.59 29.71
CA PHE A 318 -34.25 34.57 28.30
C PHE A 318 -33.44 35.44 27.35
N ALA A 319 -33.16 34.79 26.21
CA ALA A 319 -32.71 35.34 24.94
C ALA A 319 -31.30 35.94 24.88
N PHE A 320 -30.59 35.96 23.76
CA PHE A 320 -30.51 35.23 22.49
C PHE A 320 -29.65 36.18 21.63
N ASN A 321 -28.84 35.66 20.69
CA ASN A 321 -28.10 36.46 19.70
C ASN A 321 -27.00 37.42 20.26
N THR A 322 -25.94 37.78 19.53
CA THR A 322 -25.38 37.28 18.26
C THR A 322 -23.91 37.71 18.16
N ILE A 323 -23.08 36.85 17.55
CA ILE A 323 -22.04 37.16 16.55
C ILE A 323 -21.08 38.36 16.79
N ASP A 324 -19.79 38.02 16.68
CA ASP A 324 -18.62 38.82 16.27
C ASP A 324 -17.73 39.63 17.25
N LEU A 325 -16.57 39.01 17.54
CA LEU A 325 -15.28 39.36 16.91
C LEU A 325 -14.65 40.74 17.21
N LYS A 326 -13.89 40.81 18.32
CA LYS A 326 -12.53 41.40 18.27
C LYS A 326 -11.59 40.98 19.42
N THR A 327 -10.53 40.26 19.03
CA THR A 327 -9.12 40.40 19.44
C THR A 327 -8.77 40.77 20.89
N ILE A 328 -8.18 39.82 21.63
CA ILE A 328 -7.55 40.05 22.94
C ILE A 328 -6.05 40.37 22.80
N HIS A 329 -5.64 41.47 23.45
CA HIS A 329 -4.31 41.94 23.86
C HIS A 329 -3.07 41.88 22.94
N SER A 330 -2.45 43.06 22.80
CA SER A 330 -1.00 43.26 22.74
C SER A 330 -0.53 43.93 24.04
N PRO A 331 0.60 43.52 24.65
CA PRO A 331 1.12 44.12 25.88
C PRO A 331 2.29 45.09 25.62
N ARG A 332 2.10 46.37 25.91
CA ARG A 332 3.10 47.36 26.39
C ARG A 332 2.42 48.73 26.50
N GLY A 333 2.78 49.50 27.52
CA GLY A 333 2.21 50.83 27.73
C GLY A 333 2.84 51.87 26.81
N ASP A 334 2.13 52.99 26.65
CA ASP A 334 2.64 54.32 26.97
C ASP A 334 1.46 55.27 27.25
N VAL A 335 1.75 56.38 27.92
CA VAL A 335 0.76 57.30 28.51
C VAL A 335 0.16 58.23 27.45
N VAL A 336 -1.17 58.38 27.42
CA VAL A 336 -1.85 59.61 26.98
C VAL A 336 -3.02 59.92 27.92
N GLU A 337 -2.90 61.07 28.58
CA GLU A 337 -3.89 61.74 29.40
C GLU A 337 -4.83 62.60 28.51
N ILE A 338 -6.12 62.70 28.81
CA ILE A 338 -6.99 63.86 28.48
C ILE A 338 -8.23 63.86 29.38
N THR A 339 -8.58 65.08 29.75
CA THR A 339 -9.47 65.61 30.80
C THR A 339 -10.99 65.36 30.69
N SER A 340 -11.69 65.83 31.73
CA SER A 340 -13.07 65.60 32.14
C SER A 340 -14.17 66.51 31.54
N SER A 341 -15.39 65.96 31.46
CA SER A 341 -16.72 66.63 31.64
C SER A 341 -17.20 67.67 30.60
N PRO A 342 -18.49 68.11 30.61
CA PRO A 342 -19.69 67.52 31.26
C PRO A 342 -20.99 67.49 30.39
N GLY A 343 -21.92 66.58 30.72
CA GLY A 343 -23.33 66.88 31.04
C GLY A 343 -24.38 67.32 29.98
N MET A 344 -25.62 66.87 30.24
CA MET A 344 -26.93 67.31 29.68
C MET A 344 -27.21 66.98 28.18
N ALA A 345 -28.45 66.67 27.77
CA ALA A 345 -29.75 66.63 28.47
C ALA A 345 -30.56 65.39 28.09
#